data_AF-A0A382LWM4-F1
#
_entry.id   AF-A0A382LWM4-F1
#
_cell.length_a   1.000
_cell.length_b   1.000
_cell.length_c   1.000
_cell.angle_alpha   90.00
_cell.angle_beta   90.00
_cell.angle_gamma   90.00
#
_symmetry.space_group_name_H-M   'P 1'
#
loop_
_entity.id
_entity.type
_entity.pdbx_description
1 polymer ?
#
loop_
_entity_poly.entity_id
_entity_poly.type
_entity_poly.pdbx_seq_one_letter_code
_entity_poly.pdbx_strand_id
1 'polypeptide(L)' 'MAVGVQAAKRPNILFAFADDWGRYASAYTKVDGRPSPNDVIKTPHFDRVAREGVLFKNAFVTA' A
#
# COMPACT_ATOMS: atom_id res chain seq x y z
N MET A 1 40.63 -2.04 -21.32
CA MET A 1 39.79 -1.42 -20.27
C MET A 1 38.50 -2.23 -20.20
N ALA A 2 38.32 -3.09 -19.20
CA ALA A 2 37.07 -3.83 -19.04
C ALA A 2 36.09 -2.97 -18.22
N VAL A 3 34.94 -2.65 -18.80
CA VAL A 3 33.84 -1.98 -18.09
C VAL A 3 33.05 -3.07 -17.38
N GLY A 4 33.19 -3.17 -16.05
CA GLY A 4 32.40 -4.09 -15.24
C GLY A 4 31.00 -3.52 -14.98
N VAL A 5 29.95 -4.31 -15.20
CA VAL A 5 28.58 -3.96 -14.77
C VAL A 5 28.52 -4.04 -13.25
N GLN A 6 28.25 -2.90 -12.61
CA GLN A 6 27.93 -2.86 -11.19
C GLN A 6 26.59 -3.58 -10.97
N ALA A 7 26.60 -4.70 -10.24
CA ALA A 7 25.38 -5.40 -9.88
C ALA A 7 24.44 -4.46 -9.11
N ALA A 8 23.17 -4.38 -9.53
CA ALA A 8 22.18 -3.56 -8.87
C ALA A 8 22.09 -3.93 -7.38
N LYS A 9 22.11 -2.92 -6.51
CA LYS A 9 22.03 -3.12 -5.07
C LYS A 9 20.71 -3.82 -4.74
N ARG A 10 20.79 -4.98 -4.09
CA ARG A 10 19.62 -5.74 -3.66
C ARG A 10 18.77 -4.88 -2.70
N PRO A 11 17.46 -4.72 -2.94
CA PRO A 11 16.59 -3.96 -2.04
C PRO A 11 16.29 -4.76 -0.76
N ASN A 12 16.02 -4.04 0.32
CA ASN A 12 15.40 -4.61 1.51
C ASN A 12 13.87 -4.65 1.30
N ILE A 13 13.22 -5.67 1.85
CA ILE A 13 11.76 -5.82 1.80
C ILE A 13 11.23 -5.79 3.23
N LEU A 14 10.30 -4.86 3.50
CA LEU A 14 9.50 -4.86 4.72
C LEU A 14 8.09 -5.34 4.36
N PHE A 15 7.70 -6.49 4.91
CA PHE A 15 6.34 -7.00 4.79
C PHE A 15 5.59 -6.71 6.09
N ALA A 16 4.61 -5.80 6.03
CA ALA A 16 3.75 -5.47 7.16
C ALA A 16 2.41 -6.20 6.99
N PHE A 17 2.00 -6.91 8.04
CA PHE A 17 0.75 -7.68 8.07
C PHE A 17 -0.08 -7.24 9.28
N ALA A 18 -1.38 -7.07 9.08
CA ALA A 18 -2.30 -6.64 10.12
C ALA A 18 -3.47 -7.60 10.23
N ASP A 19 -3.82 -7.94 11.46
CA ASP A 19 -4.92 -8.86 11.78
C ASP A 19 -6.27 -8.11 11.71
N ASP A 20 -7.29 -8.75 11.15
CA ASP A 20 -8.65 -8.22 10.99
C ASP A 20 -8.78 -6.80 10.36
N TRP A 21 -7.78 -6.31 9.63
CA TRP A 21 -7.74 -4.92 9.16
C TRP A 21 -8.78 -4.59 8.07
N GLY A 22 -9.36 -5.57 7.37
CA GLY A 22 -10.34 -5.34 6.30
C GLY A 22 -9.90 -4.31 5.24
N ARG A 23 -10.84 -3.78 4.44
CA ARG A 23 -10.56 -2.69 3.48
C ARG A 23 -10.87 -1.32 4.09
N TYR A 24 -10.30 -1.07 5.28
CA TYR A 24 -10.53 0.16 6.06
C TYR A 24 -9.26 1.01 6.17
N ALA A 25 -9.21 2.10 5.40
CA ALA A 25 -8.16 3.12 5.45
C ALA A 25 -8.62 4.37 4.69
N SER A 26 -8.22 5.57 5.15
CA SER A 26 -8.61 6.84 4.50
C SER A 26 -8.10 6.96 3.05
N ALA A 27 -7.07 6.20 2.67
CA ALA A 27 -6.63 6.07 1.28
C ALA A 27 -7.74 5.61 0.31
N TYR A 28 -8.75 4.87 0.78
CA TYR A 28 -9.83 4.34 -0.05
C TYR A 28 -11.00 5.33 -0.26
N THR A 29 -11.10 6.42 0.51
CA THR A 29 -12.17 7.44 0.38
C THR A 29 -12.33 7.96 -1.03
N LYS A 30 -11.22 8.30 -1.71
CA LYS A 30 -11.24 8.83 -3.08
C LYS A 30 -11.55 7.77 -4.15
N VAL A 31 -11.49 6.50 -3.79
CA VAL A 31 -11.64 5.37 -4.71
C VAL A 31 -13.09 4.88 -4.74
N ASP A 32 -13.78 4.89 -3.61
CA ASP A 32 -15.08 4.23 -3.46
C ASP A 32 -16.24 4.99 -4.10
N GLY A 33 -16.09 6.30 -4.33
CA GLY A 33 -17.05 7.12 -5.07
C GLY A 33 -18.43 7.28 -4.41
N ARG A 34 -18.61 6.73 -3.20
CA ARG A 34 -19.81 6.78 -2.37
C ARG A 34 -19.42 6.90 -0.90
N PRO A 35 -20.33 7.39 -0.03
CA PRO A 35 -20.09 7.41 1.40
C PRO A 35 -19.70 6.02 1.96
N SER A 36 -18.70 5.98 2.81
CA SER A 36 -18.14 4.75 3.40
C SER A 36 -17.50 5.03 4.77
N PRO A 37 -17.24 4.00 5.60
CA PRO A 37 -16.48 4.18 6.83
C PRO A 37 -15.09 4.82 6.62
N ASN A 38 -14.52 4.69 5.42
CA ASN A 38 -13.23 5.31 5.10
C ASN A 38 -13.28 6.85 5.17
N ASP A 39 -14.45 7.47 5.05
CA ASP A 39 -14.62 8.93 5.11
C ASP A 39 -14.35 9.53 6.50
N VAL A 40 -14.43 8.72 7.55
CA VAL A 40 -14.23 9.16 8.95
C VAL A 40 -12.96 8.59 9.57
N ILE A 41 -12.40 7.51 9.01
CA ILE A 41 -11.14 6.92 9.44
C ILE A 41 -9.98 7.86 9.08
N LYS A 42 -8.94 7.91 9.92
CA LYS A 42 -7.73 8.67 9.64
C LYS A 42 -6.51 7.78 9.76
N THR A 43 -5.87 7.47 8.62
CA THR A 43 -4.66 6.64 8.56
C THR A 43 -3.52 7.35 7.83
N PRO A 44 -3.04 8.52 8.31
CA PRO A 44 -2.14 9.39 7.56
C PRO A 44 -0.82 8.72 7.15
N HIS A 45 -0.32 7.78 7.95
CA HIS A 45 0.90 7.04 7.63
C HIS A 45 0.69 5.99 6.53
N PHE A 46 -0.43 5.27 6.55
CA PHE A 46 -0.80 4.34 5.48
C PHE A 46 -1.08 5.11 4.17
N ASP A 47 -1.77 6.24 4.27
CA ASP A 47 -2.08 7.10 3.12
C ASP A 47 -0.82 7.63 2.43
N ARG A 48 0.25 7.90 3.20
CA ARG A 48 1.56 8.27 2.64
C ARG A 48 2.15 7.14 1.82
N VAL A 49 2.13 5.91 2.34
CA VAL A 49 2.64 4.72 1.63
C VAL A 49 1.82 4.47 0.35
N ALA A 50 0.49 4.56 0.43
CA ALA A 50 -0.39 4.40 -0.72
C ALA A 50 -0.14 5.47 -1.81
N ARG A 51 0.16 6.72 -1.42
CA ARG A 51 0.45 7.83 -2.35
C ARG A 51 1.82 7.70 -3.02
N GLU A 52 2.82 7.19 -2.31
CA GLU A 52 4.19 6.99 -2.83
C GLU A 52 4.36 5.66 -3.56
N GLY A 53 3.34 4.80 -3.54
CA GLY A 53 3.36 3.46 -4.12
C GLY A 53 2.11 3.15 -4.93
N VAL A 54 1.66 1.90 -4.81
CA VAL A 54 0.48 1.39 -5.53
C VAL A 54 -0.56 0.92 -4.53
N LEU A 55 -1.77 1.49 -4.61
CA LEU A 55 -2.93 1.05 -3.84
C LEU A 55 -3.75 0.05 -4.65
N PHE A 56 -3.80 -1.20 -4.19
CA PHE A 56 -4.65 -2.22 -4.79
C PHE A 56 -6.11 -1.97 -4.43
N LYS A 57 -6.97 -1.80 -5.45
CA LYS A 57 -8.40 -1.54 -5.25
C LYS A 57 -9.21 -2.82 -4.99
N ASN A 58 -8.70 -3.95 -5.47
CA ASN A 58 -9.33 -5.26 -5.48
C ASN A 58 -8.30 -6.33 -5.03
N ALA A 59 -7.90 -6.29 -3.76
CA ALA A 59 -7.06 -7.32 -3.16
C ALA A 59 -7.94 -8.28 -2.36
N PHE A 60 -7.94 -9.56 -2.75
CA PHE A 60 -8.71 -10.62 -2.09
C PHE A 60 -7.76 -11.63 -1.47
N VAL A 61 -8.16 -12.24 -0.37
CA VAL A 61 -7.41 -13.32 0.29
C VAL A 61 -8.07 -14.66 -0.04
N THR A 62 -7.25 -15.70 -0.14
CA THR A 62 -7.71 -17.09 -0.19
C THR A 62 -7.89 -17.59 1.24
N ALA A 63 -9.00 -18.27 1.53
CA ALA A 63 -9.28 -18.84 2.84
C ALA A 63 -8.38 -20.05 3.16
#